data_AF-A0AAE1J0W6-F1
#
_entry.id   AF-A0AAE1J0W6-F1
#
_cell.length_a   1.000
_cell.length_b   1.000
_cell.length_c   1.000
_cell.angle_alpha   90.00
_cell.angle_beta   90.00
_cell.angle_gamma   90.00
#
_symmetry.space_group_name_H-M   'P 1'
#
loop_
_entity.id
_entity.type
_entity.pdbx_description
1 polymer ?
#
loop_
_entity_poly.entity_id
_entity_poly.type
_entity_poly.pdbx_seq_one_letter_code
_entity_poly.pdbx_strand_id
1 'polypeptide(L)'
;MAEVDVAFIQELAQPLSERKLMAFLSWTFDDIGHACRQWGFFQIINHGVTPERLQKLEAAARKFFHLLLDEKRKVRRGLDKVMGYYNMENQCQGTHPRLRLPRRGRQCGLLGEPVAGKPA
;
A
#
# COMPACT_ATOMS: atom_id res chain seq x y z
N MET A 1 -7.72 17.71 5.09
CA MET A 1 -7.71 16.25 5.24
C MET A 1 -8.36 15.95 6.58
N ALA A 2 -9.33 15.05 6.66
CA ALA A 2 -9.98 14.74 7.93
C ALA A 2 -9.03 13.93 8.83
N GLU A 3 -9.05 14.23 10.13
CA GLU A 3 -8.34 13.48 11.16
C GLU A 3 -9.36 12.88 12.12
N VAL A 4 -9.25 11.59 12.38
CA VAL A 4 -10.13 10.84 13.28
C VAL A 4 -9.30 10.44 14.50
N ASP A 5 -9.67 10.98 15.66
CA ASP A 5 -9.01 10.68 16.93
C ASP A 5 -9.61 9.43 17.58
N VAL A 6 -8.76 8.47 17.92
CA VAL A 6 -9.16 7.23 18.63
C VAL A 6 -8.49 7.09 20.01
N ALA A 7 -7.94 8.16 20.57
CA ALA A 7 -7.22 8.18 21.85
C ALA A 7 -8.00 7.59 23.03
N PHE A 8 -9.33 7.64 23.00
CA PHE A 8 -10.17 7.10 24.07
C PHE A 8 -9.98 5.59 24.31
N ILE A 9 -9.51 4.84 23.30
CA ILE A 9 -9.15 3.41 23.44
C ILE A 9 -7.88 3.24 24.29
N GLN A 10 -7.07 4.27 24.48
CA GLN A 10 -5.83 4.19 25.26
C GLN A 10 -6.04 4.42 26.76
N GLU A 11 -7.19 4.96 27.19
CA GLU A 11 -7.59 5.09 28.59
C GLU A 11 -8.18 3.79 29.19
N LEU A 12 -7.89 2.63 28.60
CA LEU A 12 -8.32 1.31 29.10
C LEU A 12 -7.62 0.87 30.42
N ALA A 13 -6.83 1.75 31.04
CA ALA A 13 -6.30 1.52 32.39
C ALA A 13 -7.33 1.76 33.50
N GLN A 14 -8.53 2.28 33.18
CA GLN A 14 -9.62 2.48 34.14
C GLN A 14 -10.88 1.71 33.69
N PRO A 15 -11.69 1.16 34.61
CA PRO A 15 -12.93 0.52 34.24
C PRO A 15 -13.89 1.57 33.66
N LEU A 16 -14.07 1.52 32.35
CA LEU A 16 -15.05 2.35 31.66
C LEU A 16 -16.45 1.79 31.92
N SER A 17 -17.41 2.67 32.22
CA SER A 17 -18.81 2.26 32.23
C SER A 17 -19.28 1.94 30.80
N GLU A 18 -20.19 0.98 30.65
CA GLU A 18 -20.75 0.57 29.36
C GLU A 18 -21.30 1.78 28.56
N ARG A 19 -21.87 2.78 29.24
CA ARG A 19 -22.38 4.01 28.62
C ARG A 19 -21.29 4.83 27.94
N LYS A 20 -20.11 4.95 28.56
CA LYS A 20 -18.97 5.69 27.99
C LYS A 20 -18.41 4.98 26.77
N LEU A 21 -18.31 3.65 26.81
CA LEU A 21 -17.88 2.84 25.66
C LEU A 21 -18.83 3.00 24.48
N MET A 22 -20.14 2.89 24.70
CA MET A 22 -21.12 3.01 23.62
C MET A 22 -21.17 4.41 23.02
N ALA A 23 -21.07 5.45 23.85
CA ALA A 23 -21.01 6.83 23.37
C ALA A 23 -19.77 7.08 22.49
N PHE A 24 -18.60 6.58 22.92
CA PHE A 24 -17.38 6.71 22.14
C PHE A 24 -17.45 5.94 20.82
N LEU A 25 -17.89 4.67 20.85
CA LEU A 25 -18.03 3.87 19.62
C LEU A 25 -18.97 4.53 18.62
N SER A 26 -20.13 5.03 19.08
CA SER A 26 -21.08 5.75 18.22
C SER A 26 -20.42 6.96 17.55
N TRP A 27 -19.76 7.80 18.34
CA TRP A 27 -19.11 9.01 17.84
C TRP A 27 -18.01 8.68 16.82
N THR A 28 -17.14 7.71 17.12
CA THR A 28 -16.08 7.30 16.19
C THR A 28 -16.64 6.76 14.88
N PHE A 29 -17.71 5.96 14.91
CA PHE A 29 -18.34 5.45 13.68
C PHE A 29 -18.97 6.57 12.85
N ASP A 30 -19.63 7.54 13.49
CA ASP A 30 -20.21 8.68 12.79
C ASP A 30 -19.13 9.54 12.12
N ASP A 31 -18.02 9.77 12.81
CA ASP A 31 -16.90 10.58 12.31
C ASP A 31 -16.17 9.89 11.14
N ILE A 32 -15.85 8.59 11.28
CA ILE A 32 -15.29 7.78 10.18
C ILE A 32 -16.25 7.77 9.00
N GLY A 33 -17.55 7.56 9.25
CA GLY A 33 -18.58 7.55 8.22
C GLY A 33 -18.67 8.89 7.50
N HIS A 34 -18.60 9.99 8.23
CA HIS A 34 -18.58 11.33 7.67
C HIS A 34 -17.33 11.55 6.80
N ALA A 35 -16.14 11.20 7.30
CA ALA A 35 -14.89 11.34 6.57
C ALA A 35 -14.87 10.52 5.27
N CYS A 36 -15.35 9.28 5.32
CA CYS A 36 -15.53 8.42 4.14
C CYS A 36 -16.45 9.05 3.09
N ARG A 37 -17.60 9.62 3.51
CA ARG A 37 -18.60 10.20 2.59
C ARG A 37 -18.15 11.54 2.00
N GLN A 38 -17.49 12.38 2.78
CA GLN A 38 -17.10 13.72 2.34
C GLN A 38 -15.78 13.72 1.56
N TRP A 39 -14.80 12.92 2.00
CA TRP A 39 -13.43 13.01 1.49
C TRP A 39 -12.96 11.72 0.81
N GLY A 40 -13.50 10.57 1.20
CA GLY A 40 -12.99 9.26 0.77
C GLY A 40 -11.62 8.90 1.34
N PHE A 41 -11.07 9.74 2.24
CA PHE A 41 -9.78 9.55 2.89
C PHE A 41 -9.70 10.33 4.20
N PHE A 42 -8.99 9.79 5.19
CA PHE A 42 -8.73 10.42 6.48
C PHE A 42 -7.45 9.85 7.10
N GLN A 43 -6.90 10.56 8.08
CA GLN A 43 -5.83 10.06 8.93
C GLN A 43 -6.40 9.66 10.27
N ILE A 44 -5.93 8.53 10.83
CA ILE A 44 -6.22 8.17 12.21
C ILE A 44 -5.08 8.72 13.05
N ILE A 45 -5.40 9.46 14.11
CA ILE A 45 -4.43 9.91 15.11
C ILE A 45 -4.64 9.15 16.42
N ASN A 46 -3.61 9.08 17.26
CA ASN A 46 -3.65 8.36 18.53
C ASN A 46 -4.08 6.87 18.42
N HIS A 47 -3.79 6.21 17.30
CA HIS A 47 -4.11 4.79 17.04
C HIS A 47 -3.34 3.78 17.92
N GLY A 48 -2.51 4.24 18.85
CA GLY A 48 -1.74 3.38 19.76
C GLY A 48 -0.54 2.63 19.17
N VAL A 49 -0.12 2.96 17.95
CA VAL A 49 1.16 2.47 17.41
C VAL A 49 2.24 3.42 17.90
N THR A 50 3.23 2.88 18.60
CA THR A 50 4.26 3.70 19.22
C THR A 50 5.17 4.35 18.15
N PRO A 51 5.69 5.56 18.40
CA PRO A 51 6.58 6.25 17.47
C PRO A 51 7.82 5.43 17.09
N GLU A 52 8.36 4.63 18.01
CA GLU A 52 9.55 3.81 17.78
C GLU A 52 9.27 2.70 16.75
N ARG A 53 8.05 2.15 16.70
CA ARG A 53 7.66 1.16 15.69
C ARG A 53 7.62 1.78 14.30
N LEU A 54 7.06 2.99 14.19
CA LEU A 54 7.02 3.72 12.93
C LEU A 54 8.42 4.08 12.44
N GLN A 55 9.28 4.60 13.33
CA GLN A 55 10.68 4.91 13.00
C GLN A 55 11.46 3.68 12.52
N LYS A 56 11.26 2.52 13.16
CA LYS A 56 11.89 1.25 12.72
C LYS A 56 11.40 0.81 11.35
N LEU A 57 10.08 0.90 11.09
CA LEU A 57 9.49 0.59 9.79
C LEU A 57 10.08 1.48 8.69
N GLU A 58 10.10 2.79 8.91
CA GLU A 58 10.67 3.74 7.95
C GLU A 58 12.16 3.51 7.73
N ALA A 59 12.93 3.25 8.79
CA ALA A 59 14.36 2.96 8.68
C ALA A 59 14.60 1.67 7.87
N ALA A 60 13.80 0.63 8.07
CA ALA A 60 13.87 -0.59 7.29
C ALA A 60 13.52 -0.35 5.81
N ALA A 61 12.46 0.42 5.53
CA ALA A 61 12.10 0.81 4.17
C ALA A 61 13.23 1.59 3.50
N ARG A 62 13.76 2.64 4.16
CA ARG A 62 14.90 3.43 3.66
C ARG A 62 16.10 2.53 3.36
N LYS A 63 16.49 1.65 4.29
CA LYS A 63 17.60 0.70 4.09
C LYS A 63 17.38 -0.18 2.86
N PHE A 64 16.18 -0.74 2.70
CA PHE A 64 15.86 -1.58 1.55
C PHE A 64 15.93 -0.82 0.23
N PHE A 65 15.36 0.39 0.15
CA PHE A 65 15.33 1.15 -1.11
C PHE A 65 16.69 1.74 -1.51
N HIS A 66 17.62 1.92 -0.55
CA HIS A 66 19.03 2.25 -0.81
C HIS A 66 19.85 1.10 -1.39
N LEU A 67 19.37 -0.15 -1.31
CA LEU A 67 20.05 -1.27 -1.96
C LEU A 67 20.07 -1.09 -3.49
N LEU A 68 21.09 -1.68 -4.12
CA LEU A 68 21.21 -1.75 -5.57
C LEU A 68 19.99 -2.47 -6.18
N LEU A 69 19.71 -2.17 -7.45
CA LEU A 69 18.55 -2.70 -8.13
C LEU A 69 18.54 -4.24 -8.16
N ASP A 70 19.69 -4.87 -8.38
CA ASP A 70 19.84 -6.32 -8.40
C ASP A 70 19.48 -6.98 -7.07
N GLU A 71 19.90 -6.38 -5.97
CA GLU A 71 19.56 -6.84 -4.63
C GLU A 71 18.04 -6.75 -4.38
N LYS A 72 17.41 -5.64 -4.79
CA LYS A 72 15.94 -5.49 -4.68
C LYS A 72 15.21 -6.48 -5.59
N ARG A 73 15.76 -6.81 -6.77
CA ARG A 73 15.18 -7.77 -7.71
C ARG A 73 15.18 -9.22 -7.21
N LYS A 74 16.02 -9.58 -6.22
CA LYS A 74 15.98 -10.92 -5.58
C LYS A 74 14.62 -11.23 -4.95
N VAL A 75 13.89 -10.20 -4.50
CA VAL A 75 12.53 -10.32 -3.95
C VAL A 75 11.46 -9.83 -4.92
N ARG A 76 11.73 -9.80 -6.24
CA ARG A 76 10.78 -9.32 -7.25
C ARG A 76 9.45 -10.10 -7.19
N ARG A 77 8.32 -9.38 -7.31
CA ARG A 77 6.98 -9.99 -7.47
C ARG A 77 6.80 -10.54 -8.90
N GLY A 78 6.13 -11.67 -9.02
CA GLY A 78 5.85 -12.39 -10.28
C GLY A 78 4.35 -12.55 -10.52
N LEU A 79 3.97 -13.26 -11.58
CA LEU A 79 2.56 -13.62 -11.83
C LEU A 79 2.05 -14.64 -10.80
N ASP A 80 2.94 -15.51 -10.36
CA ASP A 80 2.75 -16.56 -9.36
C ASP A 80 3.05 -16.08 -7.93
N LYS A 81 3.73 -14.94 -7.79
CA LYS A 81 4.19 -14.38 -6.51
C LYS A 81 3.66 -12.96 -6.29
N VAL A 82 2.56 -12.85 -5.55
CA VAL A 82 1.83 -11.58 -5.30
C VAL A 82 2.64 -10.58 -4.46
N MET A 83 3.48 -11.08 -3.56
CA MET A 83 4.28 -10.25 -2.64
C MET A 83 5.71 -10.07 -3.14
N GLY A 84 6.27 -8.87 -2.97
CA GLY A 84 7.65 -8.59 -3.31
C GLY A 84 7.87 -7.22 -3.93
N TYR A 85 9.11 -6.96 -4.31
CA TYR A 85 9.51 -5.71 -4.96
C TYR A 85 8.96 -5.62 -6.39
N TYR A 86 8.47 -4.46 -6.76
CA TYR A 86 8.06 -4.16 -8.13
C TYR A 86 8.61 -2.80 -8.52
N ASN A 87 9.23 -2.73 -9.69
CA ASN A 87 9.84 -1.52 -10.23
C ASN A 87 9.37 -1.21 -11.65
N MET A 88 8.33 -1.90 -12.13
CA MET A 88 7.85 -1.84 -13.50
C MET A 88 6.54 -1.03 -13.59
N GLU A 89 6.48 0.09 -12.87
CA GLU A 89 5.30 0.98 -12.82
C GLU A 89 4.94 1.58 -14.18
N ASN A 90 5.84 1.48 -15.18
CA ASN A 90 5.64 1.99 -16.54
C ASN A 90 5.49 0.90 -17.61
N GLN A 91 5.38 -0.37 -17.24
CA GLN A 91 5.21 -1.47 -18.19
C GLN A 91 3.84 -2.11 -18.00
N CYS A 92 2.81 -1.42 -18.51
CA CYS A 92 1.51 -2.02 -18.79
C CYS A 92 1.67 -3.08 -19.90
N GLN A 93 2.18 -4.27 -19.58
CA GLN A 93 2.05 -5.44 -20.45
C GLN A 93 0.70 -6.11 -20.17
N GLY A 94 -0.37 -5.38 -20.46
CA GLY A 94 -1.72 -5.95 -20.45
C GLY A 94 -2.09 -6.38 -21.87
N THR A 95 -1.75 -7.59 -22.29
CA THR A 95 -2.55 -8.26 -23.32
C THR A 95 -3.76 -8.86 -22.63
N HIS A 96 -4.78 -8.04 -22.39
CA HIS A 96 -6.09 -8.55 -21.99
C HIS A 96 -6.63 -9.43 -23.13
N PRO A 97 -7.01 -10.70 -22.91
CA PRO A 97 -7.40 -11.62 -23.99
C PRO A 97 -8.67 -11.23 -24.76
N ARG A 98 -9.30 -10.08 -24.45
CA ARG A 98 -10.55 -9.60 -25.08
C ARG A 98 -10.49 -8.20 -25.68
N LEU A 99 -9.36 -7.48 -25.60
CA LEU A 99 -9.23 -6.14 -26.18
C LEU A 99 -8.05 -6.12 -27.17
N ARG A 100 -8.30 -6.57 -28.40
CA ARG A 100 -7.44 -6.30 -29.55
C ARG A 100 -7.62 -4.83 -29.98
N LEU A 101 -7.16 -3.90 -29.17
CA LEU A 101 -7.00 -2.52 -29.61
C LEU A 101 -5.54 -2.12 -29.42
N PRO A 102 -4.79 -1.82 -30.50
CA PRO A 102 -3.48 -1.24 -30.38
C PRO A 102 -3.65 0.17 -29.83
N ARG A 103 -3.37 0.38 -28.54
CA ARG A 103 -3.17 1.73 -28.03
C ARG A 103 -1.91 2.28 -28.71
N ARG A 104 -2.07 3.21 -29.65
CA ARG A 104 -0.96 3.99 -30.20
C ARG A 104 -0.26 4.68 -29.03
N GLY A 105 0.98 4.27 -28.75
CA GLY A 105 1.80 4.91 -27.73
C GLY A 105 2.96 4.05 -27.28
N ARG A 106 4.13 4.32 -27.87
CA ARG A 106 5.48 3.84 -27.52
C ARG A 106 5.68 2.31 -27.60
N GLN A 107 6.56 1.93 -28.53
CA GLN A 107 7.16 0.61 -28.61
C GLN A 107 7.73 0.27 -27.22
N CYS A 108 7.06 -0.65 -26.51
CA CYS A 108 7.63 -1.28 -25.34
C CYS A 108 8.77 -2.14 -25.86
N GLY A 109 10.01 -1.69 -25.67
CA GLY A 109 11.20 -2.42 -26.09
C GLY A 109 11.14 -3.84 -25.53
N LEU A 110 10.93 -4.81 -26.41
CA LEU A 110 11.11 -6.21 -26.10
C LEU A 110 12.61 -6.42 -25.89
N LEU A 111 13.11 -6.18 -24.69
CA LEU A 111 14.33 -6.83 -24.24
C LEU A 111 13.93 -8.22 -23.75
N GLY A 112 13.62 -9.07 -24.73
CA GLY A 112 13.74 -10.50 -24.56
C GLY A 112 15.23 -10.84 -24.57
N GLU A 113 15.65 -11.64 -23.59
CA GLU A 113 16.94 -12.34 -23.65
C GLU A 113 17.10 -13.05 -25.01
N PRO A 114 18.32 -13.12 -25.56
CA PRO A 114 18.55 -13.63 -26.90
C PRO A 114 18.20 -15.11 -26.99
N VAL A 115 17.16 -15.45 -27.76
CA VAL A 115 16.88 -16.85 -28.12
C VAL A 115 17.90 -17.28 -29.15
N ALA A 116 18.71 -18.25 -28.77
CA ALA A 116 19.74 -18.86 -29.61
C ALA A 116 19.15 -19.41 -30.91
N GLY A 117 19.74 -18.98 -32.03
CA GLY A 117 19.88 -19.73 -33.28
C GLY A 117 18.62 -20.10 -34.05
N LYS A 118 18.46 -19.53 -35.25
CA LYS A 118 18.24 -20.31 -36.47
C LYS A 118 18.55 -19.47 -37.72
N PRO A 119 19.16 -20.06 -38.77
CA PRO A 119 19.73 -19.33 -39.89
C PRO A 119 18.70 -19.00 -40.97
N ALA A 120 19.01 -17.88 -41.64
CA ALA A 120 18.54 -17.31 -42.91
C ALA A 120 17.03 -17.25 -43.16
#